data_AF-A0A212K866-F1
#
_entry.id   AF-A0A212K866-F1
#
_cell.length_a   1.000
_cell.length_b   1.000
_cell.length_c   1.000
_cell.angle_alpha   90.00
_cell.angle_beta   90.00
_cell.angle_gamma   90.00
#
_symmetry.space_group_name_H-M   'P 1'
#
loop_
_entity.id
_entity.type
_entity.pdbx_description
1 polymer ?
#
loop_
_entity_poly.entity_id
_entity_poly.type
_entity_poly.pdbx_seq_one_letter_code
_entity_poly.pdbx_strand_id
1 'polypeptide(L)'
;MESKLPPTFDAPAWNVEATWERARPCKGTVAAKFLLFHQIDVYPGSIIRFLPGIYFRRFIAAPAVILPMRRWPDATIVALEAWPLSDDGLMSPRLDPEIWGGPDILGAAVQCGGAGSGSLALTSSGLDALRLFCALDEPCWGAIGFRLRDGIFLPPPPAARVVTVVDAEPPMPQVVRRWRTEDREIRFRQTYAEAG
;
A
#
# COMPACT_ATOMS: atom_id res chain seq x y z
N MET A 1 14.93 -19.39 -38.12
CA MET A 1 13.72 -19.42 -37.27
C MET A 1 14.00 -18.51 -36.10
N GLU A 2 13.68 -17.22 -36.25
CA GLU A 2 14.01 -16.20 -35.26
C GLU A 2 13.08 -16.35 -34.04
N SER A 3 13.67 -16.74 -32.92
CA SER A 3 13.05 -16.67 -31.61
C SER A 3 12.78 -15.20 -31.28
N LYS A 4 11.54 -14.74 -31.50
CA LYS A 4 11.05 -13.47 -30.95
C LYS A 4 10.99 -13.61 -29.43
N LEU A 5 12.08 -13.28 -28.75
CA LEU A 5 12.04 -12.96 -27.33
C LEU A 5 11.04 -11.81 -27.14
N PRO A 6 10.17 -11.86 -26.11
CA PRO A 6 9.23 -10.77 -25.82
C PRO A 6 10.01 -9.48 -25.55
N PRO A 7 9.41 -8.30 -25.83
CA PRO A 7 10.10 -7.01 -25.71
C PRO A 7 10.70 -6.86 -24.31
N THR A 8 11.99 -6.53 -24.27
CA THR A 8 12.77 -6.33 -23.05
C THR A 8 12.11 -5.26 -22.18
N PHE A 9 11.85 -5.62 -20.93
CA PHE A 9 11.25 -4.75 -19.92
C PHE A 9 12.34 -3.84 -19.31
N ASP A 10 12.81 -2.86 -20.08
CA ASP A 10 13.95 -1.98 -19.73
C ASP A 10 13.56 -0.69 -18.96
N ALA A 11 12.31 -0.52 -18.54
CA ALA A 11 11.96 0.56 -17.62
C ALA A 11 12.26 0.08 -16.19
N PRO A 12 13.22 0.68 -15.47
CA PRO A 12 13.49 0.23 -14.12
C PRO A 12 12.30 0.61 -13.23
N ALA A 13 12.05 -0.19 -12.20
CA ALA A 13 10.93 -0.08 -11.27
C ALA A 13 10.79 1.28 -10.54
N TRP A 14 11.67 2.26 -10.80
CA TRP A 14 11.62 3.60 -10.22
C TRP A 14 10.71 4.60 -10.95
N ASN A 15 10.22 4.32 -12.17
CA ASN A 15 9.22 5.18 -12.82
C ASN A 15 7.79 4.76 -12.42
N VAL A 16 7.30 5.35 -11.33
CA VAL A 16 5.98 5.13 -10.74
C VAL A 16 4.85 5.27 -11.77
N GLU A 17 4.86 6.35 -12.55
CA GLU A 17 3.81 6.66 -13.52
C GLU A 17 3.79 5.65 -14.67
N ALA A 18 4.96 5.40 -15.30
CA ALA A 18 5.05 4.43 -16.39
C ALA A 18 4.70 3.00 -15.94
N THR A 19 5.03 2.66 -14.69
CA THR A 19 4.69 1.36 -14.10
C THR A 19 3.18 1.24 -13.88
N TRP A 20 2.54 2.32 -13.39
CA TRP A 20 1.10 2.38 -13.19
C TRP A 20 0.30 2.24 -14.49
N GLU A 21 0.73 2.92 -15.56
CA GLU A 21 0.08 2.87 -16.87
C GLU A 21 0.14 1.49 -17.53
N ARG A 22 1.18 0.71 -17.23
CA ARG A 22 1.32 -0.67 -17.72
C ARG A 22 0.47 -1.68 -16.95
N ALA A 23 -0.02 -1.31 -15.78
CA ALA A 23 -0.75 -2.21 -14.89
C ALA A 23 -2.20 -2.38 -15.36
N ARG A 24 -2.73 -3.59 -15.15
CA ARG A 24 -4.04 -4.04 -15.66
C ARG A 24 -5.00 -4.28 -14.51
N PRO A 25 -6.32 -4.37 -14.75
CA PRO A 25 -7.26 -4.84 -13.73
C PRO A 25 -6.88 -6.22 -13.18
N CYS A 26 -7.08 -6.45 -11.88
CA CYS A 26 -6.78 -7.74 -11.23
C CYS A 26 -7.80 -8.86 -11.57
N LYS A 27 -8.97 -8.50 -12.10
CA LYS A 27 -10.03 -9.48 -12.40
C LYS A 27 -9.55 -10.44 -13.51
N GLY A 28 -9.64 -11.74 -13.25
CA GLY A 28 -9.24 -12.78 -14.21
C GLY A 28 -7.73 -13.03 -14.27
N THR A 29 -6.96 -12.53 -13.30
CA THR A 29 -5.51 -12.80 -13.19
C THR A 29 -5.19 -13.54 -11.89
N VAL A 30 -3.94 -13.99 -11.74
CA VAL A 30 -3.46 -14.64 -10.50
C VAL A 30 -3.61 -13.75 -9.27
N ALA A 31 -3.65 -12.41 -9.45
CA ALA A 31 -3.89 -11.45 -8.38
C ALA A 31 -5.26 -11.60 -7.71
N ALA A 32 -6.27 -12.11 -8.42
CA ALA A 32 -7.61 -12.26 -7.85
C ALA A 32 -7.61 -13.18 -6.62
N LYS A 33 -6.76 -14.21 -6.60
CA LYS A 33 -6.65 -15.13 -5.47
C LYS A 33 -5.97 -14.46 -4.26
N PHE A 34 -4.91 -13.69 -4.49
CA PHE A 34 -4.27 -12.88 -3.46
C PHE A 34 -5.29 -11.92 -2.83
N LEU A 35 -6.03 -11.17 -3.64
CA LEU A 35 -7.01 -10.19 -3.15
C LEU A 35 -8.16 -10.86 -2.38
N LEU A 36 -8.65 -12.00 -2.87
CA LEU A 36 -9.66 -12.79 -2.16
C LEU A 36 -9.15 -13.26 -0.79
N PHE A 37 -7.91 -13.76 -0.73
CA PHE A 37 -7.29 -14.18 0.54
C PHE A 37 -7.21 -13.01 1.55
N HIS A 38 -6.94 -11.80 1.05
CA HIS A 38 -6.90 -10.58 1.86
C HIS A 38 -8.25 -9.89 2.08
N GLN A 39 -9.36 -10.50 1.62
CA GLN A 39 -10.72 -9.94 1.71
C GLN A 39 -10.86 -8.56 1.05
N ILE A 40 -10.19 -8.38 -0.10
CA ILE A 40 -10.27 -7.16 -0.90
C ILE A 40 -11.10 -7.45 -2.14
N ASP A 41 -12.20 -6.72 -2.30
CA ASP A 41 -13.08 -6.88 -3.44
C ASP A 41 -12.48 -6.32 -4.74
N VAL A 42 -12.56 -7.12 -5.80
CA VAL A 42 -12.09 -6.76 -7.15
C VAL A 42 -13.26 -6.27 -7.99
N TYR A 43 -13.50 -4.96 -8.00
CA TYR A 43 -14.54 -4.33 -8.82
C TYR A 43 -13.95 -3.47 -9.97
N PRO A 44 -14.72 -3.23 -11.05
CA PRO A 44 -14.33 -2.29 -12.09
C PRO A 44 -14.09 -0.89 -11.49
N GLY A 45 -12.87 -0.36 -11.63
CA GLY A 45 -12.47 0.90 -11.00
C GLY A 45 -11.73 0.74 -9.66
N SER A 46 -11.48 -0.49 -9.22
CA SER A 46 -10.58 -0.73 -8.08
C SER A 46 -9.21 -0.10 -8.36
N ILE A 47 -8.68 0.57 -7.35
CA ILE A 47 -7.39 1.23 -7.40
C ILE A 47 -6.22 0.24 -7.31
N ILE A 48 -6.47 -1.03 -6.98
CA ILE A 48 -5.44 -2.06 -6.99
C ILE A 48 -5.32 -2.65 -8.40
N ARG A 49 -4.09 -2.80 -8.88
CA ARG A 49 -3.82 -3.30 -10.24
C ARG A 49 -2.84 -4.46 -10.23
N PHE A 50 -2.79 -5.15 -11.36
CA PHE A 50 -1.92 -6.28 -11.61
C PHE A 50 -0.84 -5.93 -12.63
N LEU A 51 0.40 -6.26 -12.30
CA LEU A 51 1.52 -6.29 -13.24
C LEU A 51 1.89 -7.75 -13.54
N PRO A 52 1.89 -8.18 -14.81
CA PRO A 52 2.22 -9.56 -15.16
C PRO A 52 3.69 -9.93 -14.99
N GLY A 53 4.57 -8.93 -14.92
CA GLY A 53 6.00 -9.15 -14.75
C GLY A 53 6.73 -7.84 -14.45
N ILE A 54 7.38 -7.80 -13.31
CA ILE A 54 8.25 -6.70 -12.89
C ILE A 54 9.47 -7.25 -12.17
N TYR A 55 10.61 -6.59 -12.37
CA TYR A 55 11.86 -6.97 -11.76
C TYR A 55 11.94 -6.44 -10.33
N PHE A 56 12.01 -7.36 -9.38
CA PHE A 56 12.36 -7.10 -7.98
C PHE A 56 13.89 -7.20 -7.81
N ARG A 57 14.43 -6.72 -6.67
CA ARG A 57 15.88 -6.68 -6.35
C ARG A 57 16.69 -7.79 -7.04
N ARG A 58 17.63 -7.40 -7.91
CA ARG A 58 18.52 -8.29 -8.69
C ARG A 58 17.84 -9.19 -9.74
N PHE A 59 16.91 -8.63 -10.52
CA PHE A 59 16.40 -9.19 -11.79
C PHE A 59 15.49 -10.42 -11.68
N ILE A 60 14.89 -10.70 -10.54
CA ILE A 60 13.84 -11.72 -10.47
C ILE A 60 12.54 -11.09 -10.97
N ALA A 61 12.10 -11.53 -12.15
CA ALA A 61 10.81 -11.14 -12.70
C ALA A 61 9.71 -11.95 -12.01
N ALA A 62 8.74 -11.26 -11.41
CA ALA A 62 7.55 -11.88 -10.87
C ALA A 62 6.30 -11.09 -11.25
N PRO A 63 5.13 -11.75 -11.40
CA PRO A 63 3.87 -11.04 -11.37
C PRO A 63 3.70 -10.33 -10.03
N ALA A 64 2.96 -9.22 -10.00
CA ALA A 64 2.76 -8.46 -8.78
C ALA A 64 1.37 -7.83 -8.71
N VAL A 65 0.85 -7.72 -7.50
CA VAL A 65 -0.22 -6.78 -7.18
C VAL A 65 0.42 -5.44 -6.85
N ILE A 66 -0.12 -4.34 -7.38
CA ILE A 66 0.35 -3.00 -7.07
C ILE A 66 -0.78 -2.12 -6.54
N LEU A 67 -0.47 -1.31 -5.54
CA LEU A 67 -1.34 -0.28 -4.98
C LEU A 67 -0.70 1.10 -5.20
N PRO A 68 -1.42 2.04 -5.84
CA PRO A 68 -0.96 3.40 -5.97
C PRO A 68 -1.16 4.16 -4.66
N MET A 69 -0.10 4.81 -4.20
CA MET A 69 -0.15 5.76 -3.10
C MET A 69 -0.26 7.17 -3.66
N ARG A 70 -1.33 7.86 -3.28
CA ARG A 70 -1.62 9.20 -3.79
C ARG A 70 -1.36 10.28 -2.76
N ARG A 71 -0.82 11.39 -3.24
CA ARG A 71 -0.73 12.64 -2.48
C ARG A 71 -2.09 13.34 -2.48
N TRP A 72 -2.37 14.05 -1.39
CA TRP A 72 -3.48 14.98 -1.29
C TRP A 72 -3.03 16.42 -1.59
N PRO A 73 -3.88 17.31 -2.12
CA PRO A 73 -5.22 17.07 -2.67
C PRO A 73 -5.24 16.70 -4.16
N ASP A 74 -4.08 16.70 -4.80
CA ASP A 74 -3.94 16.58 -6.25
C ASP A 74 -4.12 15.15 -6.79
N ALA A 75 -4.21 14.15 -5.90
CA ALA A 75 -4.33 12.74 -6.24
C ALA A 75 -3.14 12.20 -7.07
N THR A 76 -2.01 12.91 -7.07
CA THR A 76 -0.80 12.52 -7.79
C THR A 76 -0.25 11.22 -7.19
N ILE A 77 0.05 10.23 -8.04
CA ILE A 77 0.67 8.98 -7.59
C ILE A 77 2.14 9.27 -7.26
N VAL A 78 2.49 9.15 -5.98
CA VAL A 78 3.85 9.41 -5.47
C VAL A 78 4.64 8.13 -5.21
N ALA A 79 3.94 6.99 -5.09
CA ALA A 79 4.52 5.68 -4.91
C ALA A 79 3.62 4.57 -5.44
N LEU A 80 4.21 3.40 -5.63
CA LEU A 80 3.53 2.12 -5.74
C LEU A 80 4.06 1.21 -4.63
N GLU A 81 3.17 0.55 -3.91
CA GLU A 81 3.55 -0.66 -3.17
C GLU A 81 3.24 -1.87 -4.04
N ALA A 82 4.19 -2.79 -4.08
CA ALA A 82 4.16 -3.96 -4.93
C ALA A 82 4.32 -5.22 -4.08
N TRP A 83 3.37 -6.13 -4.24
CA TRP A 83 3.37 -7.46 -3.62
C TRP A 83 3.68 -8.50 -4.70
N PRO A 84 4.91 -9.03 -4.73
CA PRO A 84 5.30 -10.08 -5.67
C PRO A 84 4.50 -11.35 -5.43
N LEU A 85 4.01 -11.94 -6.51
CA LEU A 85 3.22 -13.16 -6.49
C LEU A 85 4.00 -14.35 -7.03
N SER A 86 3.67 -15.52 -6.50
CA SER A 86 3.97 -16.83 -7.09
C SER A 86 2.98 -17.15 -8.22
N ASP A 87 3.31 -18.15 -9.03
CA ASP A 87 2.45 -18.62 -10.13
C ASP A 87 1.07 -19.12 -9.64
N ASP A 88 0.98 -19.55 -8.38
CA ASP A 88 -0.25 -19.99 -7.74
C ASP A 88 -1.14 -18.84 -7.22
N GLY A 89 -0.72 -17.59 -7.42
CA GLY A 89 -1.44 -16.38 -7.02
C GLY A 89 -1.36 -16.03 -5.54
N LEU A 90 -0.46 -16.66 -4.77
CA LEU A 90 -0.11 -16.25 -3.40
C LEU A 90 1.14 -15.37 -3.40
N MET A 91 1.48 -14.78 -2.25
CA MET A 91 2.75 -14.07 -2.08
C MET A 91 3.95 -14.96 -2.44
N SER A 92 4.92 -14.39 -3.13
CA SER A 92 6.19 -15.08 -3.39
C SER A 92 6.95 -15.27 -2.08
N PRO A 93 7.32 -16.50 -1.68
CA PRO A 93 8.12 -16.72 -0.47
C PRO A 93 9.59 -16.30 -0.66
N ARG A 94 9.98 -15.91 -1.88
CA ARG A 94 11.35 -15.53 -2.24
C ARG A 94 11.55 -14.02 -2.38
N LEU A 95 10.47 -13.25 -2.38
CA LEU A 95 10.48 -11.82 -2.66
C LEU A 95 9.64 -11.10 -1.62
N ASP A 96 10.25 -10.08 -1.01
CA ASP A 96 9.54 -9.21 -0.08
C ASP A 96 8.70 -8.18 -0.85
N PRO A 97 7.60 -7.68 -0.26
CA PRO A 97 6.93 -6.48 -0.76
C PRO A 97 7.90 -5.31 -0.88
N GLU A 98 7.74 -4.50 -1.93
CA GLU A 98 8.57 -3.32 -2.17
C GLU A 98 7.70 -2.07 -2.33
N ILE A 99 8.22 -0.93 -1.87
CA ILE A 99 7.64 0.38 -2.16
C ILE A 99 8.57 1.09 -3.14
N TRP A 100 8.03 1.46 -4.29
CA TRP A 100 8.71 2.22 -5.33
C TRP A 100 8.16 3.64 -5.36
N GLY A 101 9.02 4.64 -5.16
CA GLY A 101 8.58 6.04 -5.16
C GLY A 101 9.63 6.99 -4.62
N GLY A 102 9.24 8.27 -4.53
CA GLY A 102 10.14 9.34 -4.09
C GLY A 102 10.49 9.27 -2.58
N PRO A 103 11.56 9.95 -2.14
CA PRO A 103 12.05 9.91 -0.75
C PRO A 103 11.03 10.40 0.31
N ASP A 104 9.96 11.07 -0.11
CA ASP A 104 9.02 11.80 0.75
C ASP A 104 7.90 10.93 1.36
N ILE A 105 7.89 9.62 1.12
CA ILE A 105 6.78 8.74 1.55
C ILE A 105 6.97 8.26 3.00
N LEU A 106 8.21 8.12 3.46
CA LEU A 106 8.50 7.58 4.79
C LEU A 106 8.10 8.55 5.90
N GLY A 107 7.05 8.20 6.65
CA GLY A 107 6.48 9.02 7.73
C GLY A 107 5.40 10.01 7.25
N ALA A 108 4.99 9.94 5.99
CA ALA A 108 3.85 10.68 5.46
C ALA A 108 2.60 9.78 5.43
N ALA A 109 1.42 10.40 5.60
CA ALA A 109 0.17 9.73 5.29
C ALA A 109 -0.15 9.88 3.80
N VAL A 110 -0.39 8.75 3.14
CA VAL A 110 -0.72 8.67 1.71
C VAL A 110 -2.09 8.04 1.51
N GLN A 111 -2.85 8.49 0.51
CA GLN A 111 -4.16 7.92 0.23
C GLN A 111 -3.98 6.57 -0.47
N CYS A 112 -4.55 5.54 0.16
CA CYS A 112 -4.48 4.16 -0.28
C CYS A 112 -5.85 3.61 -0.69
N GLY A 113 -6.94 4.34 -0.47
CA GLY A 113 -8.34 3.95 -0.76
C GLY A 113 -9.28 5.16 -0.84
N GLY A 114 -10.15 5.21 -1.86
CA GLY A 114 -11.11 6.32 -2.05
C GLY A 114 -10.47 7.70 -2.27
N ALA A 115 -11.29 8.76 -2.28
CA ALA A 115 -10.85 10.16 -2.33
C ALA A 115 -11.52 10.96 -1.20
N GLY A 116 -10.78 11.87 -0.52
CA GLY A 116 -11.31 12.70 0.58
C GLY A 116 -10.72 12.42 1.98
N SER A 117 -11.35 13.00 3.00
CA SER A 117 -10.82 13.18 4.37
C SER A 117 -11.11 12.03 5.35
N GLY A 118 -11.25 10.77 4.89
CA GLY A 118 -11.75 9.65 5.69
C GLY A 118 -10.81 9.15 6.81
N SER A 119 -10.61 7.83 6.95
CA SER A 119 -9.79 7.25 8.03
C SER A 119 -8.29 7.30 7.76
N LEU A 120 -7.47 7.46 8.80
CA LEU A 120 -6.03 7.19 8.76
C LEU A 120 -5.69 5.87 9.44
N ALA A 121 -5.19 4.90 8.68
CA ALA A 121 -4.56 3.70 9.20
C ALA A 121 -3.09 3.99 9.58
N LEU A 122 -2.73 3.72 10.83
CA LEU A 122 -1.34 3.59 11.26
C LEU A 122 -0.92 2.15 10.98
N THR A 123 -0.23 1.92 9.86
CA THR A 123 0.09 0.58 9.35
C THR A 123 1.51 0.56 8.76
N SER A 124 2.11 -0.64 8.73
CA SER A 124 3.37 -0.91 8.05
C SER A 124 3.20 -1.02 6.51
N SER A 125 1.97 -1.20 6.00
CA SER A 125 1.66 -1.51 4.60
C SER A 125 0.39 -0.80 4.12
N GLY A 126 0.39 -0.32 2.88
CA GLY A 126 -0.80 0.19 2.20
C GLY A 126 -1.87 -0.87 1.99
N LEU A 127 -1.54 -2.17 2.04
CA LEU A 127 -2.51 -3.27 1.97
C LEU A 127 -3.53 -3.17 3.09
N ASP A 128 -3.09 -2.87 4.31
CA ASP A 128 -4.00 -2.77 5.45
C ASP A 128 -4.86 -1.51 5.40
N ALA A 129 -4.30 -0.41 4.89
CA ALA A 129 -5.09 0.80 4.65
C ALA A 129 -6.19 0.54 3.60
N LEU A 130 -5.91 -0.28 2.59
CA LEU A 130 -6.90 -0.73 1.62
C LEU A 130 -7.94 -1.70 2.23
N ARG A 131 -7.51 -2.63 3.08
CA ARG A 131 -8.44 -3.51 3.82
C ARG A 131 -9.37 -2.71 4.74
N LEU A 132 -8.85 -1.66 5.38
CA LEU A 132 -9.65 -0.74 6.17
C LEU A 132 -10.66 0.02 5.31
N PHE A 133 -10.26 0.47 4.11
CA PHE A 133 -11.18 1.07 3.13
C PHE A 133 -12.32 0.12 2.78
N CYS A 134 -12.03 -1.14 2.45
CA CYS A 134 -13.05 -2.14 2.15
C CYS A 134 -13.96 -2.44 3.36
N ALA A 135 -13.41 -2.48 4.57
CA ALA A 135 -14.17 -2.78 5.78
C ALA A 135 -15.09 -1.63 6.23
N LEU A 136 -14.69 -0.37 5.97
CA LEU A 136 -15.42 0.82 6.43
C LEU A 136 -16.23 1.52 5.32
N ASP A 137 -15.96 1.19 4.06
CA ASP A 137 -16.53 1.86 2.87
C ASP A 137 -16.35 3.38 2.89
N GLU A 138 -15.16 3.85 3.29
CA GLU A 138 -14.81 5.27 3.33
C GLU A 138 -13.35 5.49 2.94
N PRO A 139 -12.97 6.69 2.43
CA PRO A 139 -11.59 6.99 2.04
C PRO A 139 -10.60 6.64 3.15
N CYS A 140 -9.50 5.98 2.82
CA CYS A 140 -8.48 5.60 3.78
C CYS A 140 -7.08 6.05 3.37
N TRP A 141 -6.36 6.52 4.38
CA TRP A 141 -4.96 6.92 4.36
C TRP A 141 -4.13 5.85 5.05
N GLY A 142 -2.90 5.61 4.58
CA GLY A 142 -1.90 4.79 5.27
C GLY A 142 -0.72 5.66 5.70
N ALA A 143 -0.35 5.60 6.98
CA ALA A 143 0.90 6.16 7.47
C ALA A 143 2.00 5.10 7.44
N ILE A 144 2.58 4.88 6.26
CA ILE A 144 3.48 3.76 6.01
C ILE A 144 4.87 4.05 6.60
N GLY A 145 5.44 3.05 7.28
CA GLY A 145 6.74 3.18 7.94
C GLY A 145 6.71 4.09 9.17
N PHE A 146 5.54 4.30 9.80
CA PHE A 146 5.40 5.17 10.97
C PHE A 146 6.34 4.84 12.14
N ARG A 147 6.75 3.58 12.27
CA ARG A 147 7.69 3.12 13.32
C ARG A 147 9.12 3.65 13.14
N LEU A 148 9.43 4.26 11.99
CA LEU A 148 10.76 4.80 11.67
C LEU A 148 10.91 6.28 12.04
N ARG A 149 9.87 6.92 12.60
CA ARG A 149 9.91 8.34 13.00
C ARG A 149 9.19 8.59 14.32
N ASP A 150 9.53 9.71 14.96
CA ASP A 150 8.91 10.18 16.21
C ASP A 150 7.46 10.70 16.00
N GLY A 151 7.03 10.87 14.75
CA GLY A 151 5.66 11.23 14.42
C GLY A 151 5.29 11.11 12.93
N ILE A 152 4.00 11.31 12.65
CA ILE A 152 3.39 11.33 11.30
C ILE A 152 2.79 12.68 11.00
N PHE A 153 3.02 13.18 9.79
CA PHE A 153 2.36 14.36 9.26
C PHE A 153 1.07 14.01 8.50
N LEU A 154 -0.03 14.65 8.88
CA LEU A 154 -1.34 14.46 8.25
C LEU A 154 -1.58 15.45 7.11
N PRO A 155 -2.07 15.01 5.93
CA PRO A 155 -2.49 15.91 4.87
C PRO A 155 -3.75 16.70 5.27
N PRO A 156 -3.90 17.97 4.84
CA PRO A 156 -5.08 18.79 5.12
C PRO A 156 -6.16 18.66 4.03
N PRO A 157 -7.45 18.42 4.33
CA PRO A 157 -8.05 18.40 5.66
C PRO A 157 -7.80 17.07 6.39
N PRO A 158 -7.72 17.11 7.73
CA PRO A 158 -7.31 15.97 8.53
C PRO A 158 -8.25 14.78 8.33
N ALA A 159 -7.69 13.57 8.40
CA ALA A 159 -8.46 12.35 8.50
C ALA A 159 -9.50 12.48 9.63
N ALA A 160 -10.76 12.12 9.34
CA ALA A 160 -11.87 12.20 10.26
C ALA A 160 -11.67 11.33 11.51
N ARG A 161 -10.85 10.28 11.40
CA ARG A 161 -10.44 9.40 12.49
C ARG A 161 -9.09 8.75 12.21
N VAL A 162 -8.41 8.32 13.27
CA VAL A 162 -7.15 7.56 13.21
C VAL A 162 -7.41 6.16 13.78
N VAL A 163 -6.93 5.14 13.08
CA VAL A 163 -7.08 3.72 13.39
C VAL A 163 -5.69 3.09 13.41
N THR A 164 -5.30 2.47 14.53
CA THR A 164 -4.07 1.68 14.56
C THR A 164 -4.34 0.30 14.00
N VAL A 165 -3.57 -0.08 12.98
CA VAL A 165 -3.60 -1.43 12.43
C VAL A 165 -2.38 -2.16 12.98
N VAL A 166 -2.60 -3.07 13.92
CA VAL A 166 -1.54 -3.97 14.41
C VAL A 166 -1.47 -5.14 13.45
N ASP A 167 -0.28 -5.43 12.91
CA ASP A 167 0.02 -6.56 12.02
C ASP A 167 -0.47 -7.88 12.66
N ALA A 168 -1.73 -8.21 12.46
CA ALA A 168 -2.31 -9.49 12.80
C ALA A 168 -2.56 -10.20 11.47
N GLU A 169 -2.05 -11.43 11.35
CA GLU A 169 -2.68 -12.37 10.42
C GLU A 169 -4.21 -12.32 10.61
N PRO A 170 -5.02 -12.48 9.54
CA PRO A 170 -6.46 -12.34 9.65
C PRO A 170 -6.99 -13.07 10.90
N PRO A 171 -7.70 -12.34 11.79
CA PRO A 171 -8.62 -11.23 11.52
C PRO A 171 -8.22 -9.85 12.12
N MET A 172 -8.75 -8.76 11.54
CA MET A 172 -8.66 -7.40 12.10
C MET A 172 -10.03 -6.68 12.06
N PRO A 173 -10.30 -5.65 12.91
CA PRO A 173 -9.38 -4.94 13.81
C PRO A 173 -9.80 -4.86 15.30
N GLN A 174 -8.81 -4.70 16.19
CA GLN A 174 -9.01 -4.11 17.52
C GLN A 174 -8.96 -2.58 17.43
N VAL A 175 -10.01 -1.91 17.90
CA VAL A 175 -10.13 -0.44 17.91
C VAL A 175 -9.49 0.12 19.18
N VAL A 176 -8.41 0.88 19.07
CA VAL A 176 -7.82 1.63 20.20
C VAL A 176 -8.22 3.11 20.13
N ARG A 177 -8.71 3.64 21.26
CA ARG A 177 -9.39 4.94 21.39
C ARG A 177 -8.43 6.15 21.47
N ARG A 178 -8.84 7.20 20.73
CA ARG A 178 -8.75 8.68 20.96
C ARG A 178 -7.35 9.29 21.18
N TRP A 179 -6.97 10.22 20.29
CA TRP A 179 -5.74 11.03 20.40
C TRP A 179 -6.00 12.51 20.12
N ARG A 180 -5.18 13.39 20.72
CA ARG A 180 -5.20 14.84 20.48
C ARG A 180 -4.30 15.16 19.29
N THR A 181 -4.88 15.81 18.28
CA THR A 181 -4.14 16.50 17.23
C THR A 181 -3.57 17.80 17.80
N GLU A 182 -2.36 17.76 18.35
CA GLU A 182 -1.57 18.99 18.48
C GLU A 182 -0.90 19.22 17.12
N ASP A 183 -1.26 20.31 16.44
CA ASP A 183 -0.56 20.86 15.27
C ASP A 183 -0.35 19.92 14.05
N ARG A 184 -1.28 18.99 13.80
CA ARG A 184 -1.31 18.06 12.62
C ARG A 184 -0.20 17.01 12.60
N GLU A 185 0.48 16.83 13.72
CA GLU A 185 1.48 15.79 13.94
C GLU A 185 0.91 14.76 14.92
N ILE A 186 0.97 13.48 14.56
CA ILE A 186 0.74 12.40 15.54
C ILE A 186 2.10 12.00 16.08
N ARG A 187 2.39 12.33 17.34
CA ARG A 187 3.64 11.90 18.00
C ARG A 187 3.45 10.56 18.71
N PHE A 188 4.42 9.67 18.54
CA PHE A 188 4.45 8.40 19.25
C PHE A 188 5.28 8.56 20.52
N ARG A 189 4.63 8.56 21.69
CA ARG A 189 5.37 8.28 22.94
C ARG A 189 5.60 6.78 23.03
N GLN A 190 6.80 6.32 22.72
CA GLN A 190 7.25 5.01 23.18
C GLN A 190 7.27 5.02 24.70
N THR A 191 6.28 4.36 25.31
CA THR A 191 6.34 4.06 26.73
C THR A 191 7.06 2.71 26.81
N TYR A 192 8.38 2.75 26.99
CA TYR A 192 9.08 1.55 27.43
C TYR A 192 8.55 1.26 28.83
N ALA A 193 7.83 0.16 29.00
CA ALA A 193 7.61 -0.38 30.32
C ALA A 193 9.01 -0.67 30.88
N GLU A 194 9.42 0.08 31.90
CA GLU A 194 10.60 -0.27 32.67
C GLU A 194 10.40 -1.71 33.14
N ALA A 195 11.22 -2.63 32.62
CA ALA A 195 11.30 -3.98 33.13
C ALA A 195 11.83 -3.86 34.56
N GLY A 196 10.94 -4.07 35.53
CA GLY A 196 11.29 -4.26 36.93
C GLY A 196 12.05 -5.55 37.16
#